data_AF-A0A353LV95-F1
#
_entry.id   AF-A0A353LV95-F1
#
_cell.length_a   1.000
_cell.length_b   1.000
_cell.length_c   1.000
_cell.angle_alpha   90.00
_cell.angle_beta   90.00
_cell.angle_gamma   90.00
#
_symmetry.space_group_name_H-M   'P 1'
#
loop_
_entity.id
_entity.type
_entity.pdbx_description
1 polymer ?
#
loop_
_entity_poly.entity_id
_entity_poly.type
_entity_poly.pdbx_seq_one_letter_code
_entity_poly.pdbx_strand_id
1 'polypeptide(L)'
;MSVADTAEKPQSKTSQAVEHFDVLIVGAGISGIGAAYHLQQQCPGKSFVILDALDSFGGTWHTHRYPGIRSDSDLYTFGYRFKPWVGAPIATADEILSYMGEVIEENDIG
;
A
#
# COMPACT_ATOMS: atom_id res chain seq x y z
N MET A 1 28.41 37.71 39.16
CA MET A 1 27.56 37.71 37.96
C MET A 1 27.44 36.26 37.51
N SER A 2 26.21 35.75 37.42
CA SER A 2 25.88 34.33 37.23
C SER A 2 26.31 33.80 35.87
N VAL A 3 27.09 32.71 35.84
CA VAL A 3 27.18 31.83 34.67
C VAL A 3 26.02 30.84 34.80
N ALA A 4 25.01 31.01 33.94
CA ALA A 4 23.91 30.07 33.88
C ALA A 4 24.39 28.81 33.16
N ASP A 5 24.68 27.76 33.93
CA ASP A 5 24.78 26.39 33.42
C ASP A 5 23.43 26.01 32.80
N THR A 6 23.40 25.96 31.46
CA THR A 6 22.26 25.40 30.74
C THR A 6 22.48 23.90 30.67
N ALA A 7 21.88 23.15 31.59
CA ALA A 7 21.88 21.69 31.52
C ALA A 7 21.14 21.22 30.25
N GLU A 8 21.85 20.53 29.35
CA GLU A 8 21.21 19.82 28.25
C GLU A 8 20.38 18.66 28.80
N LYS A 9 19.11 18.57 28.37
CA LYS A 9 18.25 17.41 28.65
C LYS A 9 18.88 16.16 28.01
N PRO A 10 19.03 15.02 28.72
CA PRO A 10 19.41 13.77 28.09
C PRO A 10 18.28 13.34 27.14
N GLN A 11 18.48 13.58 25.86
CA GLN A 11 17.56 13.11 24.82
C GLN A 11 17.85 11.62 24.61
N SER A 12 16.99 10.78 25.18
CA SER A 12 16.98 9.34 24.92
C SER A 12 16.78 9.11 23.41
N LYS A 13 17.89 8.94 22.69
CA LYS A 13 17.89 8.42 21.33
C LYS A 13 17.64 6.93 21.45
N THR A 14 16.39 6.50 21.40
CA THR A 14 16.09 5.16 20.91
C THR A 14 16.62 5.12 19.49
N SER A 15 17.75 4.44 19.24
CA SER A 15 18.15 4.14 17.88
C SER A 15 17.09 3.20 17.32
N GLN A 16 16.14 3.72 16.55
CA GLN A 16 15.30 2.85 15.73
C GLN A 16 16.25 2.05 14.85
N ALA A 17 16.10 0.72 14.88
CA ALA A 17 16.86 -0.15 13.99
C ALA A 17 16.47 0.19 12.55
N VAL A 18 17.47 0.44 11.70
CA VAL A 18 17.23 0.64 10.27
C VAL A 18 17.00 -0.73 9.65
N GLU A 19 15.84 -0.91 9.03
CA GLU A 19 15.51 -2.11 8.27
C GLU A 19 15.98 -1.98 6.82
N HIS A 20 16.45 -3.09 6.23
CA HIS A 20 16.96 -3.13 4.86
C HIS A 20 16.09 -4.05 4.01
N PHE A 21 15.65 -3.54 2.85
CA PHE A 21 14.86 -4.27 1.86
C PHE A 21 15.54 -4.18 0.50
N ASP A 22 15.38 -5.20 -0.36
CA ASP A 22 15.87 -5.13 -1.74
C ASP A 22 15.05 -4.15 -2.59
N VAL A 23 13.74 -4.05 -2.33
CA VAL A 23 12.81 -3.20 -3.09
C VAL A 23 11.90 -2.41 -2.15
N LEU A 24 11.80 -1.10 -2.39
CA LEU A 24 10.81 -0.23 -1.77
C LEU A 24 9.72 0.11 -2.78
N ILE A 25 8.47 -0.25 -2.48
CA ILE A 25 7.29 0.14 -3.24
C ILE A 25 6.63 1.32 -2.52
N VAL A 26 6.43 2.43 -3.22
CA VAL A 26 5.76 3.62 -2.65
C VAL A 26 4.33 3.69 -3.18
N GLY A 27 3.36 3.54 -2.27
CA GLY A 27 1.93 3.54 -2.53
C GLY A 27 1.32 2.14 -2.54
N ALA A 28 0.33 1.92 -1.67
CA ALA A 28 -0.52 0.73 -1.54
C ALA A 28 -1.83 0.88 -2.35
N GLY A 29 -1.72 1.48 -3.54
CA GLY A 29 -2.78 1.49 -4.55
C GLY A 29 -2.77 0.23 -5.42
N ILE A 30 -3.61 0.20 -6.46
CA ILE A 30 -3.73 -0.94 -7.37
C ILE A 30 -2.38 -1.32 -8.03
N SER A 31 -1.58 -0.33 -8.43
CA SER A 31 -0.26 -0.59 -9.01
C SER A 31 0.73 -1.15 -8.00
N GLY A 32 0.73 -0.66 -6.75
CA GLY A 32 1.65 -1.10 -5.71
C GLY A 32 1.39 -2.54 -5.26
N ILE A 33 0.12 -2.89 -5.06
CA ILE A 33 -0.28 -4.26 -4.73
C ILE A 33 0.02 -5.22 -5.88
N GLY A 34 -0.29 -4.83 -7.13
CA GLY A 34 0.08 -5.62 -8.30
C GLY A 34 1.60 -5.81 -8.46
N ALA A 35 2.39 -4.78 -8.15
CA ALA A 35 3.85 -4.87 -8.16
C ALA A 35 4.37 -5.84 -7.09
N ALA A 36 3.81 -5.80 -5.88
CA ALA A 36 4.18 -6.71 -4.80
C ALA A 36 3.90 -8.17 -5.17
N TYR A 37 2.71 -8.47 -5.70
CA TYR A 37 2.38 -9.80 -6.22
C TYR A 37 3.40 -10.28 -7.26
N HIS A 38 3.71 -9.45 -8.25
CA HIS A 38 4.65 -9.84 -9.30
C HIS A 38 6.08 -10.01 -8.76
N LEU A 39 6.48 -9.22 -7.76
CA LEU A 39 7.79 -9.35 -7.13
C LEU A 39 7.92 -10.67 -6.35
N GLN A 40 6.89 -11.06 -5.58
CA GLN A 40 6.84 -12.38 -4.91
C GLN A 40 6.99 -13.52 -5.93
N GLN A 41 6.25 -13.46 -7.04
CA GLN A 41 6.21 -14.54 -8.04
C GLN A 41 7.46 -14.61 -8.91
N GLN A 42 8.05 -13.47 -9.27
CA GLN A 42 9.16 -13.40 -10.23
C GLN A 42 10.52 -13.30 -9.54
N CYS A 43 10.57 -12.86 -8.28
CA CYS A 43 11.78 -12.65 -7.50
C CYS A 43 11.62 -13.17 -6.07
N PRO A 44 11.31 -14.47 -5.86
CA PRO A 44 10.95 -15.02 -4.54
C PRO A 44 12.05 -14.90 -3.46
N GLY A 45 13.29 -14.58 -3.84
CA GLY A 45 14.39 -14.34 -2.92
C GLY A 45 14.62 -12.87 -2.55
N LYS A 46 13.80 -11.94 -3.04
CA LYS A 46 13.94 -10.50 -2.80
C LYS A 46 12.98 -10.04 -1.72
N SER A 47 13.49 -9.36 -0.70
CA SER A 47 12.65 -8.73 0.30
C SER A 47 12.11 -7.39 -0.22
N PHE A 48 10.88 -7.06 0.14
CA PHE A 48 10.31 -5.77 -0.18
C PHE A 48 9.44 -5.23 0.94
N VAL A 49 9.21 -3.93 0.88
CA VAL A 49 8.25 -3.24 1.75
C VAL A 49 7.40 -2.31 0.91
N ILE A 50 6.11 -2.22 1.24
CA ILE A 50 5.19 -1.22 0.68
C ILE A 50 4.99 -0.14 1.72
N LEU A 51 5.29 1.11 1.36
CA LEU A 51 5.01 2.27 2.21
C LEU A 51 3.97 3.15 1.54
N ASP A 52 2.90 3.47 2.28
CA ASP A 52 1.90 4.45 1.87
C ASP A 52 1.83 5.58 2.91
N ALA A 53 1.42 6.76 2.46
CA ALA A 53 1.14 7.89 3.34
C ALA A 53 -0.25 7.80 4.00
N LEU A 54 -1.13 6.95 3.46
CA LEU A 54 -2.47 6.70 3.95
C LEU A 54 -2.49 5.65 5.06
N ASP A 55 -3.55 5.66 5.85
CA ASP A 55 -3.80 4.73 6.94
C ASP A 55 -4.30 3.34 6.47
N SER A 56 -4.65 3.22 5.20
CA SER A 56 -5.13 1.99 4.58
C SER A 56 -4.70 1.90 3.12
N PHE A 57 -4.75 0.69 2.57
CA PHE A 57 -4.58 0.43 1.14
C PHE A 57 -5.75 0.99 0.31
N GLY A 58 -5.57 1.05 -1.00
CA GLY A 58 -6.60 1.43 -1.97
C GLY A 58 -6.21 2.64 -2.84
N GLY A 59 -5.27 3.46 -2.37
CA GLY A 59 -4.83 4.66 -3.09
C GLY A 59 -6.00 5.59 -3.39
N THR A 60 -6.22 5.90 -4.66
CA THR A 60 -7.33 6.78 -5.10
C THR A 60 -8.70 6.26 -4.67
N TRP A 61 -8.90 4.94 -4.64
CA TRP A 61 -10.15 4.32 -4.19
C TRP A 61 -10.39 4.48 -2.70
N HIS A 62 -9.33 4.67 -1.91
CA HIS A 62 -9.43 4.99 -0.50
C HIS A 62 -9.69 6.48 -0.25
N THR A 63 -9.08 7.36 -1.04
CA THR A 63 -9.15 8.81 -0.81
C THR A 63 -10.39 9.47 -1.43
N HIS A 64 -10.90 8.97 -2.55
CA HIS A 64 -12.05 9.57 -3.22
C HIS A 64 -13.34 8.97 -2.64
N ARG A 65 -14.12 9.80 -1.93
CA ARG A 65 -15.34 9.38 -1.19
C ARG A 65 -16.61 10.15 -1.60
N TYR A 66 -16.66 10.60 -2.84
CA TYR A 66 -17.83 11.26 -3.42
C TYR A 66 -18.97 10.26 -3.72
N PRO A 67 -20.25 10.68 -3.66
CA PRO A 67 -21.37 9.83 -4.02
C PRO A 67 -21.28 9.32 -5.47
N GLY A 68 -21.42 8.01 -5.66
CA GLY A 68 -21.49 7.38 -6.99
C GLY A 68 -20.14 7.16 -7.68
N ILE A 69 -19.02 7.18 -6.96
CA ILE A 69 -17.71 6.82 -7.51
C ILE A 69 -17.72 5.37 -8.03
N ARG A 70 -17.19 5.22 -9.23
CA ARG A 70 -17.05 3.97 -9.95
C ARG A 70 -15.91 4.10 -10.95
N SER A 71 -15.40 2.97 -11.42
CA SER A 71 -14.47 2.93 -12.55
C SER A 71 -15.13 3.48 -13.81
N ASP A 72 -14.36 4.19 -14.62
CA ASP A 72 -14.72 4.54 -15.99
C ASP A 72 -14.37 3.42 -16.98
N SER A 73 -13.45 2.55 -16.58
CA SER A 73 -12.99 1.37 -17.33
C SER A 73 -13.67 0.11 -16.81
N ASP A 74 -13.87 -0.87 -17.68
CA ASP A 74 -14.35 -2.17 -17.22
C ASP A 74 -13.27 -2.89 -16.38
N LEU A 75 -13.69 -3.67 -15.39
CA LEU A 75 -12.75 -4.40 -14.53
C LEU A 75 -12.16 -5.65 -15.17
N TYR A 76 -12.63 -6.06 -16.36
CA TYR A 76 -11.94 -7.11 -17.12
C TYR A 76 -10.61 -6.60 -17.69
N THR A 77 -10.51 -5.29 -17.93
CA THR A 77 -9.27 -4.63 -18.38
C THR A 77 -8.52 -3.90 -17.27
N PHE A 78 -9.23 -3.31 -16.32
CA PHE A 78 -8.62 -2.59 -15.18
C PHE A 78 -8.11 -3.53 -14.08
N GLY A 79 -8.74 -4.69 -13.90
CA GLY A 79 -8.39 -5.67 -12.87
C GLY A 79 -7.06 -6.39 -13.13
N TYR A 80 -6.58 -7.10 -12.11
CA TYR A 80 -5.37 -7.90 -12.21
C TYR A 80 -5.58 -9.14 -13.09
N ARG A 81 -4.66 -9.39 -14.01
CA ARG A 81 -4.67 -10.60 -14.85
C ARG A 81 -4.65 -11.89 -14.03
N PHE A 82 -3.98 -11.89 -12.87
CA PHE A 82 -3.84 -13.06 -11.99
C PHE A 82 -5.05 -13.28 -11.07
N LYS A 83 -5.95 -12.30 -10.93
CA LYS A 83 -7.23 -12.44 -10.24
C LYS A 83 -8.34 -11.85 -11.12
N PRO A 84 -8.80 -12.57 -12.16
CA PRO A 84 -9.80 -12.03 -13.07
C PRO A 84 -11.08 -11.59 -12.36
N TRP A 85 -11.65 -10.48 -12.81
CA TRP A 85 -12.91 -9.95 -12.26
C TRP A 85 -14.12 -10.80 -12.67
N VAL A 86 -15.02 -11.07 -11.72
CA VAL A 86 -16.20 -11.95 -11.92
C VAL A 86 -17.54 -11.18 -11.77
N GLY A 87 -17.51 -9.89 -11.43
CA GLY A 87 -18.70 -9.06 -11.22
C GLY A 87 -19.20 -8.29 -12.44
N ALA A 88 -20.01 -7.27 -12.18
CA ALA A 88 -20.47 -6.33 -13.21
C ALA A 88 -19.27 -5.57 -13.81
N PRO A 89 -19.27 -5.25 -15.13
CA PRO A 89 -18.09 -4.67 -15.78
C PRO A 89 -17.63 -3.36 -15.13
N ILE A 90 -18.57 -2.51 -14.72
CA ILE A 90 -18.29 -1.23 -14.06
C ILE A 90 -18.48 -1.41 -12.56
N ALA A 91 -17.38 -1.38 -11.81
CA ALA A 91 -17.39 -1.53 -10.36
C ALA A 91 -17.35 -0.18 -9.63
N THR A 92 -17.98 -0.16 -8.47
CA THR A 92 -17.94 0.92 -7.49
C THR A 92 -16.58 0.97 -6.76
N ALA A 93 -16.30 2.07 -6.06
CA ALA A 93 -15.10 2.16 -5.21
C ALA A 93 -15.03 1.04 -4.17
N ASP A 94 -16.16 0.69 -3.54
CA ASP A 94 -16.21 -0.32 -2.48
C ASP A 94 -15.97 -1.73 -3.03
N GLU A 95 -16.49 -2.04 -4.21
CA GLU A 95 -16.20 -3.28 -4.92
C GLU A 95 -14.71 -3.39 -5.29
N ILE A 96 -14.09 -2.29 -5.75
CA ILE A 96 -12.66 -2.27 -6.08
C ILE A 96 -11.80 -2.43 -4.82
N LEU A 97 -12.15 -1.77 -3.72
CA LEU A 97 -11.46 -1.93 -2.45
C LEU A 97 -11.58 -3.37 -1.91
N SER A 98 -12.78 -3.96 -2.00
CA SER A 98 -13.00 -5.35 -1.58
C SER A 98 -12.15 -6.31 -2.41
N TYR A 99 -12.16 -6.14 -3.74
CA TYR A 99 -11.32 -6.90 -4.67
C TYR A 99 -9.83 -6.78 -4.37
N MET A 100 -9.34 -5.58 -4.09
CA MET A 100 -7.94 -5.36 -3.71
C MET A 100 -7.60 -6.01 -2.36
N GLY A 101 -8.53 -5.97 -1.40
CA GLY A 101 -8.39 -6.64 -0.11
C GLY A 101 -8.28 -8.16 -0.26
N GLU A 102 -9.13 -8.77 -1.09
CA GLU A 102 -9.02 -10.20 -1.41
C GLU A 102 -7.68 -10.55 -2.05
N VAL A 103 -7.14 -9.71 -2.95
CA VAL A 103 -5.80 -9.93 -3.53
C VAL A 103 -4.72 -9.93 -2.46
N ILE A 104 -4.80 -8.99 -1.52
CA ILE A 104 -3.84 -8.88 -0.43
C ILE A 104 -3.89 -10.15 0.43
N GLU A 105 -5.08 -10.58 0.83
CA GLU A 105 -5.28 -11.75 1.70
C GLU A 105 -4.89 -13.06 1.00
N GLU A 106 -5.32 -13.28 -0.24
CA GLU A 106 -5.07 -14.53 -0.99
C GLU A 106 -3.60 -14.75 -1.35
N ASN A 107 -2.78 -13.70 -1.32
CA ASN A 107 -1.38 -13.73 -1.75
C ASN A 107 -0.40 -13.32 -0.65
N ASP A 108 -0.87 -13.21 0.59
CA ASP A 108 -0.05 -12.83 1.75
C ASP A 108 0.78 -11.55 1.48
N ILE A 109 0.16 -10.52 0.91
CA ILE A 109 0.81 -9.24 0.61
C ILE A 109 0.70 -8.31 1.82
N GLY A 110 1.64 -8.45 2.76
CA GLY A 110 1.70 -7.65 3.98
C GLY A 110 2.62 -8.26 5.02
#